data_AF-A0A2D5XX81-F1
#
_entry.id   AF-A0A2D5XX81-F1
#
_cell.length_a   1.000
_cell.length_b   1.000
_cell.length_c   1.000
_cell.angle_alpha   90.00
_cell.angle_beta   90.00
_cell.angle_gamma   90.00
#
_symmetry.space_group_name_H-M   'P 1'
#
loop_
_entity.id
_entity.type
_entity.pdbx_description
1 polymer ?
#
loop_
_entity_poly.entity_id
_entity_poly.type
_entity_poly.pdbx_seq_one_letter_code
_entity_poly.pdbx_strand_id
1 'polypeptide(L)'
;MEGKRGQMPFEYMVGLVIIVIVGAIIIIGSTQGFGFIFDKFKVLPGQNLEAVVQSCNLAIKNGLVASACVEFKEVKLDGSKQYVNCEFGKIAGLLDKAPTCPSGTTTDARETDKCNGLYASGGKSIQSKICDGSILVNGKGCGAKGPTPFGIIFTPAC
;
A
#
# COMPACT_ATOMS: atom_id res chain seq x y z
N MET A 1 -60.22 -29.89 -15.96
CA MET A 1 -59.06 -29.44 -15.16
C MET A 1 -58.14 -28.67 -16.10
N GLU A 2 -58.34 -27.36 -16.23
CA GLU A 2 -57.49 -26.54 -17.10
C GLU A 2 -57.14 -25.25 -16.37
N GLY A 3 -55.93 -25.23 -15.82
CA GLY A 3 -55.36 -24.10 -15.11
C GLY A 3 -54.96 -23.01 -16.09
N LYS A 4 -55.73 -21.91 -16.12
CA LYS A 4 -55.29 -20.63 -16.69
C LYS A 4 -54.14 -20.09 -15.86
N ARG A 5 -52.90 -20.39 -16.25
CA ARG A 5 -51.71 -19.73 -15.70
C ARG A 5 -51.72 -18.28 -16.17
N GLY A 6 -51.74 -17.35 -15.21
CA GLY A 6 -51.82 -15.92 -15.44
C GLY A 6 -50.72 -15.43 -16.36
N GLN A 7 -51.12 -15.01 -17.56
CA GLN A 7 -50.28 -14.25 -18.48
C GLN A 7 -50.14 -12.85 -17.87
N MET A 8 -48.99 -12.57 -17.25
CA MET A 8 -48.71 -11.21 -16.76
C MET A 8 -48.69 -10.25 -17.96
N PRO A 9 -49.20 -9.01 -17.81
CA PRO A 9 -49.25 -8.06 -18.91
C PRO A 9 -47.82 -7.79 -19.41
N PHE A 10 -47.63 -7.80 -20.72
CA PHE A 10 -46.34 -7.59 -21.38
C PHE A 10 -45.66 -6.28 -20.93
N GLU A 11 -46.44 -5.27 -20.58
CA GLU A 11 -45.97 -4.00 -20.00
C GLU A 11 -45.15 -4.18 -18.71
N TYR A 12 -45.49 -5.14 -17.86
CA TYR A 12 -44.74 -5.39 -16.63
C TYR A 12 -43.38 -6.05 -16.90
N MET A 13 -43.28 -6.92 -17.92
CA MET A 13 -41.99 -7.51 -18.31
C MET A 13 -41.04 -6.44 -18.84
N VAL A 14 -41.53 -5.54 -19.69
CA VAL A 14 -40.70 -4.46 -20.28
C VAL A 14 -40.25 -3.48 -19.21
N GLY A 15 -41.13 -3.09 -18.28
CA GLY A 15 -40.77 -2.18 -17.18
C GLY A 15 -39.68 -2.74 -16.26
N LEU A 16 -39.76 -4.04 -15.93
CA LEU A 16 -38.78 -4.70 -15.06
C LEU A 16 -37.40 -4.76 -15.73
N VAL A 17 -37.35 -5.04 -17.04
CA VAL A 17 -36.09 -5.04 -17.80
C VAL A 17 -35.44 -3.66 -17.84
N ILE A 18 -36.22 -2.59 -18.03
CA ILE A 18 -35.68 -1.21 -18.03
C ILE A 18 -35.08 -0.84 -16.68
N ILE A 19 -35.75 -1.18 -15.57
CA ILE A 19 -35.26 -0.89 -14.22
C ILE A 19 -33.93 -1.60 -13.94
N VAL A 20 -33.79 -2.86 -14.37
CA VAL A 20 -32.55 -3.62 -14.21
C VAL A 20 -31.40 -3.00 -15.01
N ILE A 21 -31.67 -2.57 -16.25
CA ILE A 21 -30.67 -1.92 -17.11
C ILE A 21 -30.21 -0.59 -16.50
N VAL A 22 -31.16 0.26 -16.07
CA VAL A 22 -30.84 1.56 -15.46
C VAL A 22 -30.07 1.36 -14.14
N GLY A 23 -30.48 0.40 -13.30
CA GLY A 23 -29.78 0.05 -12.07
C GLY A 23 -28.34 -0.40 -12.32
N ALA A 24 -28.12 -1.25 -13.33
CA ALA A 24 -26.77 -1.69 -13.70
C ALA A 24 -25.87 -0.53 -14.15
N ILE A 25 -26.40 0.43 -14.93
CA ILE A 25 -25.64 1.60 -15.38
C ILE A 25 -25.23 2.48 -14.20
N ILE A 26 -26.11 2.69 -13.21
CA ILE A 26 -25.80 3.47 -12.02
C ILE A 26 -24.71 2.78 -11.18
N ILE A 27 -24.78 1.45 -11.02
CA ILE A 27 -23.78 0.69 -10.26
C ILE A 27 -22.43 0.72 -10.98
N ILE A 28 -22.39 0.50 -12.30
CA ILE A 28 -21.15 0.54 -13.08
C ILE A 28 -20.56 1.95 -13.11
N GLY A 29 -21.39 2.97 -13.31
CA GLY A 29 -20.98 4.38 -13.32
C GLY A 29 -20.44 4.84 -11.97
N SER A 30 -21.08 4.44 -10.87
CA SER A 30 -20.60 4.76 -9.52
C SER A 30 -19.34 3.97 -9.16
N THR A 31 -19.27 2.67 -9.42
CA THR A 31 -18.08 1.86 -9.11
C THR A 31 -16.84 2.29 -9.93
N GLN A 32 -17.00 2.67 -11.20
CA GLN A 32 -15.89 3.22 -12.00
C GLN A 32 -15.53 4.66 -11.60
N GLY A 33 -16.52 5.50 -11.30
CA GLY A 33 -16.30 6.88 -10.85
C GLY A 33 -15.57 6.98 -9.51
N PHE A 34 -15.95 6.13 -8.54
CA PHE A 34 -15.27 6.05 -7.25
C PHE A 34 -13.85 5.50 -7.38
N GLY A 35 -13.60 4.51 -8.25
CA GLY A 35 -12.26 3.99 -8.49
C GLY A 35 -11.27 5.09 -8.89
N PHE A 36 -11.64 5.96 -9.83
CA PHE A 36 -10.78 7.05 -10.30
C PHE A 36 -10.58 8.17 -9.26
N ILE A 37 -11.61 8.50 -8.49
CA ILE A 37 -11.55 9.52 -7.43
C ILE A 37 -10.69 9.00 -6.27
N PHE A 38 -10.86 7.75 -5.85
CA PHE A 38 -10.04 7.15 -4.78
C PHE A 38 -8.59 6.91 -5.19
N ASP A 39 -8.31 6.58 -6.46
CA ASP A 39 -6.93 6.47 -6.97
C ASP A 39 -6.22 7.84 -6.98
N LYS A 40 -6.95 8.93 -7.26
CA LYS A 40 -6.45 10.31 -7.17
C LYS A 40 -6.34 10.80 -5.72
N PHE A 41 -7.27 10.43 -4.84
CA PHE A 41 -7.23 10.81 -3.41
C PHE A 41 -6.11 10.10 -2.63
N LYS A 42 -5.73 8.87 -3.03
CA LYS A 42 -4.52 8.19 -2.50
C LYS A 42 -3.20 8.91 -2.82
N VAL A 43 -3.23 9.92 -3.68
CA VAL A 43 -2.04 10.64 -4.17
C VAL A 43 -1.86 12.01 -3.49
N LEU A 44 -2.64 12.37 -2.47
CA LEU A 44 -2.29 13.53 -1.63
C LEU A 44 -1.12 13.18 -0.68
N PRO A 45 0.05 13.82 -0.81
CA PRO A 45 1.27 13.43 -0.11
C PRO A 45 1.23 13.59 1.43
N GLY A 46 0.20 14.26 1.98
CA GLY A 46 0.05 14.47 3.44
C GLY A 46 -0.74 13.38 4.17
N GLN A 47 -1.82 12.84 3.59
CA GLN A 47 -2.69 11.87 4.29
C GLN A 47 -2.03 10.50 4.48
N ASN A 48 -1.18 10.08 3.54
CA ASN A 48 -0.52 8.78 3.64
C ASN A 48 0.43 8.74 4.84
N LEU A 49 1.12 9.84 5.15
CA LEU A 49 2.03 9.87 6.30
C LEU A 49 1.25 9.85 7.62
N GLU A 50 0.17 10.63 7.71
CA GLU A 50 -0.67 10.69 8.91
C GLU A 50 -1.38 9.35 9.18
N ALA A 51 -1.87 8.68 8.14
CA ALA A 51 -2.42 7.33 8.23
C ALA A 51 -1.36 6.30 8.68
N VAL A 52 -0.12 6.43 8.21
CA VAL A 52 0.98 5.60 8.69
C VAL A 52 1.27 5.87 10.16
N VAL A 53 1.36 7.13 10.59
CA VAL A 53 1.58 7.52 12.00
C VAL A 53 0.46 6.97 12.90
N GLN A 54 -0.81 7.12 12.51
CA GLN A 54 -1.94 6.55 13.26
C GLN A 54 -1.84 5.02 13.35
N SER A 55 -1.49 4.35 12.25
CA SER A 55 -1.32 2.90 12.25
C SER A 55 -0.16 2.44 13.13
N CYS A 56 0.93 3.21 13.17
CA CYS A 56 2.07 2.95 14.04
C CYS A 56 1.71 3.15 15.52
N ASN A 57 1.00 4.24 15.85
CA ASN A 57 0.46 4.47 17.19
C ASN A 57 -0.45 3.32 17.63
N LEU A 58 -1.31 2.83 16.74
CA LEU A 58 -2.19 1.70 17.03
C LEU A 58 -1.41 0.40 17.23
N ALA A 59 -0.41 0.12 16.39
CA ALA A 59 0.45 -1.05 16.53
C ALA A 59 1.22 -1.03 17.87
N ILE A 60 1.78 0.12 18.25
CA ILE A 60 2.51 0.27 19.52
C ILE A 60 1.57 0.15 20.71
N LYS A 61 0.39 0.80 20.68
CA LYS A 61 -0.61 0.70 21.75
C LYS A 61 -1.07 -0.73 22.02
N ASN A 62 -1.17 -1.54 20.96
CA ASN A 62 -1.57 -2.93 21.06
C ASN A 62 -0.38 -3.91 21.23
N GLY A 63 0.87 -3.42 21.28
CA GLY A 63 2.06 -4.26 21.40
C GLY A 63 2.36 -5.11 20.16
N LEU A 64 1.84 -4.76 18.98
CA LEU A 64 2.12 -5.44 17.71
C LEU A 64 3.49 -5.01 17.17
N VAL A 65 4.53 -5.62 17.73
CA VAL A 65 5.93 -5.40 17.31
C VAL A 65 6.12 -5.71 15.82
N ALA A 66 5.49 -6.77 15.30
CA ALA A 66 5.60 -7.13 13.88
C ALA A 66 5.10 -6.00 12.95
N SER A 67 3.92 -5.43 13.24
CA SER A 67 3.35 -4.33 12.45
C SER A 67 4.04 -2.99 12.68
N ALA A 68 4.65 -2.78 13.85
CA ALA A 68 5.40 -1.55 14.12
C ALA A 68 6.81 -1.57 13.49
N CYS A 69 7.44 -2.74 13.44
CA CYS A 69 8.89 -2.84 13.20
C CYS A 69 9.25 -3.54 11.88
N VAL A 70 8.40 -4.45 11.38
CA VAL A 70 8.68 -5.29 10.20
C VAL A 70 7.83 -4.86 9.00
N GLU A 71 6.63 -4.35 9.22
CA GLU A 71 5.81 -3.82 8.14
C GLU A 71 6.34 -2.47 7.63
N PHE A 72 6.57 -2.42 6.32
CA PHE A 72 6.90 -1.20 5.60
C PHE A 72 5.69 -0.76 4.78
N LYS A 73 5.32 0.51 4.91
CA LYS A 73 4.20 1.12 4.18
C LYS A 73 4.74 2.02 3.07
N GLU A 74 4.15 1.89 1.89
CA GLU A 74 4.45 2.80 0.77
C GLU A 74 3.82 4.16 1.05
N VAL A 75 4.65 5.20 1.08
CA VAL A 75 4.26 6.60 1.19
C VAL A 75 4.94 7.38 0.06
N LYS A 76 4.35 8.51 -0.32
CA LYS A 76 4.93 9.40 -1.32
C LYS A 76 5.44 10.65 -0.61
N LEU A 77 6.75 10.73 -0.36
CA LEU A 77 7.39 11.92 0.19
C LEU A 77 8.16 12.62 -0.91
N ASP A 78 8.05 13.95 -0.98
CA ASP A 78 8.84 14.79 -1.88
C ASP A 78 8.77 14.34 -3.37
N GLY A 79 7.62 13.81 -3.79
CA GLY A 79 7.36 13.32 -5.15
C GLY A 79 7.87 11.90 -5.43
N SER A 80 8.67 11.32 -4.54
CA SER A 80 9.26 9.98 -4.68
C SER A 80 8.52 8.93 -3.85
N LYS A 81 8.52 7.69 -4.34
CA LYS A 81 7.97 6.55 -3.59
C LYS A 81 8.98 6.12 -2.53
N GLN A 82 8.53 6.13 -1.28
CA GLN A 82 9.33 5.74 -0.13
C GLN A 82 8.57 4.70 0.70
N TYR A 83 9.27 3.64 1.10
CA TYR A 83 8.76 2.65 2.02
C TYR A 83 9.24 3.03 3.42
N VAL A 84 8.31 3.29 4.32
CA VAL A 84 8.64 3.72 5.69
C VAL A 84 8.07 2.73 6.70
N ASN A 85 8.80 2.51 7.78
CA ASN A 85 8.29 1.84 8.98
C ASN A 85 8.15 2.85 10.14
N CYS A 86 7.68 2.37 11.30
CA CYS A 86 7.48 3.23 12.45
C CYS A 86 8.79 3.72 13.09
N GLU A 87 9.93 3.08 12.77
CA GLU A 87 11.26 3.49 13.21
C GLU A 87 11.84 4.65 12.39
N PHE A 88 11.22 5.00 11.26
CA PHE A 88 11.68 6.12 10.45
C PHE A 88 11.66 7.42 11.27
N GLY A 89 12.79 8.14 11.35
CA GLY A 89 12.94 9.28 12.26
C GLY A 89 11.85 10.37 12.15
N LYS A 90 11.35 10.63 10.94
CA LYS A 90 10.24 11.58 10.74
C LYS A 90 8.90 11.08 11.30
N ILE A 91 8.68 9.76 11.26
CA ILE A 91 7.49 9.13 11.84
C ILE A 91 7.69 9.04 13.34
N ALA A 92 8.80 8.46 13.80
CA ALA A 92 9.17 8.31 15.22
C ALA A 92 9.02 9.62 16.02
N GLY A 93 9.39 10.77 15.44
CA GLY A 93 9.23 12.09 16.07
C GLY A 93 7.78 12.59 16.19
N LEU A 94 6.83 11.97 15.49
CA LEU A 94 5.40 12.28 15.51
C LEU A 94 4.58 11.28 16.34
N LEU A 95 5.20 10.24 16.91
CA LEU A 95 4.50 9.30 17.80
C LEU A 95 4.51 9.77 19.25
N ASP A 96 3.42 9.46 19.95
CA ASP A 96 3.32 9.60 21.41
C ASP A 96 4.31 8.70 22.15
N LYS A 97 4.68 7.57 21.56
CA LYS A 97 5.56 6.57 22.16
C LYS A 97 6.53 6.01 21.13
N ALA A 98 7.81 6.02 21.46
CA ALA A 98 8.83 5.42 20.62
C ALA A 98 8.56 3.92 20.43
N PRO A 99 8.62 3.39 19.20
CA PRO A 99 8.48 1.96 18.95
C PRO A 99 9.64 1.21 19.60
N THR A 100 9.34 0.29 20.51
CA THR A 100 10.32 -0.67 21.03
C THR A 100 10.42 -1.85 20.07
N CYS A 101 11.34 -1.74 19.12
CA CYS A 101 11.67 -2.84 18.23
C CYS A 101 12.80 -3.70 18.82
N PRO A 102 12.70 -5.05 18.75
CA PRO A 102 13.71 -5.93 19.31
C PRO A 102 15.05 -5.72 18.59
N SER A 103 16.08 -5.40 19.36
CA SER A 103 17.40 -4.94 18.93
C SER A 103 18.29 -6.02 18.29
N GLY A 104 17.75 -7.21 17.99
CA GLY A 104 18.48 -8.31 17.37
C GLY A 104 18.61 -8.22 15.85
N THR A 105 17.87 -7.33 15.21
CA THR A 105 17.99 -7.01 13.78
C THR A 105 18.19 -5.52 13.68
N THR A 106 19.39 -5.09 13.27
CA THR A 106 19.65 -3.67 13.02
C THR A 106 18.64 -3.13 12.01
N THR A 107 18.27 -1.86 12.12
CA THR A 107 17.36 -1.19 11.18
C THR A 107 17.84 -1.42 9.73
N ASP A 108 19.16 -1.47 9.53
CA ASP A 108 19.81 -1.79 8.26
C ASP A 108 19.50 -3.20 7.74
N ALA A 109 19.40 -4.22 8.60
CA ALA A 109 19.09 -5.59 8.17
C ALA A 109 17.66 -5.70 7.63
N ARG A 110 16.68 -5.05 8.29
CA ARG A 110 15.28 -5.04 7.84
C ARG A 110 15.09 -4.20 6.58
N GLU A 111 15.78 -3.07 6.49
CA GLU A 111 15.83 -2.24 5.29
C GLU A 111 16.40 -3.04 4.11
N THR A 112 17.48 -3.78 4.34
CA THR A 112 18.11 -4.65 3.33
C THR A 112 17.18 -5.79 2.90
N ASP A 113 16.53 -6.48 3.84
CA ASP A 113 15.55 -7.53 3.55
C ASP A 113 14.37 -6.99 2.73
N LYS A 114 13.89 -5.78 3.05
CA LYS A 114 12.81 -5.15 2.27
C LYS A 114 13.27 -4.80 0.86
N CYS A 115 14.47 -4.25 0.72
CA CYS A 115 15.07 -3.96 -0.59
C CYS A 115 15.25 -5.24 -1.42
N ASN A 116 15.77 -6.32 -0.83
CA ASN A 116 15.92 -7.62 -1.47
C ASN A 116 14.57 -8.21 -1.88
N GLY A 117 13.55 -8.11 -1.02
CA GLY A 117 12.19 -8.53 -1.33
C GLY A 117 11.59 -7.76 -2.49
N LEU A 118 11.76 -6.43 -2.54
CA LEU A 118 11.31 -5.60 -3.66
C LEU A 118 12.05 -5.92 -4.97
N TYR A 119 13.33 -6.28 -4.88
CA TYR A 119 14.12 -6.69 -6.03
C TYR A 119 13.69 -8.07 -6.58
N ALA A 120 13.47 -9.03 -5.68
CA ALA A 120 13.07 -10.40 -6.02
C ALA A 120 11.61 -10.48 -6.52
N SER A 121 10.71 -9.68 -5.96
CA SER A 121 9.29 -9.61 -6.38
C SER A 121 9.05 -8.63 -7.52
N GLY A 122 9.97 -7.69 -7.75
CA GLY A 122 9.85 -6.66 -8.76
C GLY A 122 10.33 -7.12 -10.14
N GLY A 123 9.50 -6.89 -11.15
CA GLY A 123 9.95 -7.01 -12.55
C GLY A 123 11.03 -5.98 -12.91
N LYS A 124 11.55 -6.03 -14.15
CA LYS A 124 12.62 -5.15 -14.65
C LYS A 124 12.39 -3.65 -14.37
N SER A 125 11.14 -3.18 -14.41
CA SER A 125 10.77 -1.78 -14.14
C SER A 125 10.98 -1.35 -12.69
N ILE A 126 10.88 -2.27 -11.72
CA ILE A 126 11.13 -1.99 -10.30
C ILE A 126 12.63 -2.04 -10.03
N GLN A 127 13.34 -3.01 -10.62
CA GLN A 127 14.80 -3.11 -10.52
C GLN A 127 15.49 -1.83 -11.03
N SER A 128 15.09 -1.33 -12.21
CA SER A 128 15.61 -0.06 -12.74
C SER A 128 15.37 1.12 -11.79
N LYS A 129 14.20 1.21 -11.13
CA LYS A 129 13.90 2.27 -10.16
C LYS A 129 14.65 2.12 -8.83
N ILE A 130 14.98 0.89 -8.43
CA ILE A 130 15.85 0.62 -7.28
C ILE A 130 17.27 1.13 -7.59
N CYS A 131 17.78 0.83 -8.79
CA CYS A 131 19.09 1.23 -9.26
C CYS A 131 19.25 2.74 -9.45
N ASP A 132 18.19 3.40 -9.88
CA ASP A 132 18.12 4.85 -10.07
C ASP A 132 17.99 5.63 -8.75
N GLY A 133 17.85 4.93 -7.61
CA GLY A 133 17.62 5.57 -6.30
C GLY A 133 16.21 6.16 -6.12
N SER A 134 15.33 5.94 -7.10
CA SER A 134 13.93 6.37 -7.12
C SER A 134 13.06 5.68 -6.06
N ILE A 135 13.53 4.57 -5.47
CA ILE A 135 12.87 3.87 -4.36
C ILE A 135 13.74 3.98 -3.10
N LEU A 136 13.16 4.60 -2.07
CA LEU A 136 13.80 4.78 -0.77
C LEU A 136 13.11 3.89 0.27
N VAL A 137 13.87 3.29 1.19
CA VAL A 137 13.37 2.62 2.38
C VAL A 137 13.88 3.40 3.59
N ASN A 138 12.99 3.93 4.42
CA ASN A 138 13.32 4.77 5.58
C ASN A 138 14.29 5.93 5.28
N GLY A 139 14.21 6.53 4.08
CA GLY A 139 15.15 7.59 3.68
C GLY A 139 16.42 7.10 3.00
N LYS A 140 16.72 5.80 3.03
CA LYS A 140 17.92 5.22 2.39
C LYS A 140 17.56 4.58 1.05
N GLY A 141 18.39 4.81 0.03
CA GLY A 141 18.22 4.18 -1.28
C GLY A 141 18.62 2.70 -1.25
N CYS A 142 17.79 1.83 -1.84
CA CYS A 142 18.07 0.39 -1.94
C CYS A 142 19.27 0.05 -2.85
N GLY A 143 19.74 0.99 -3.68
CA GLY A 143 20.89 0.81 -4.58
C GLY A 143 22.20 1.44 -4.09
N ALA A 144 22.18 2.17 -2.98
CA ALA A 144 23.42 2.67 -2.39
C ALA A 144 24.14 1.51 -1.69
N LYS A 145 25.45 1.38 -1.92
CA LYS A 145 26.35 0.42 -1.23
C LYS A 145 26.23 0.57 0.28
N GLY A 146 25.22 -0.05 0.89
CA GLY A 146 25.07 -0.14 2.33
C GLY A 146 26.02 -1.21 2.85
N PRO A 147 26.78 -0.96 3.92
CA PRO A 147 27.64 -1.98 4.52
C PRO A 147 26.76 -3.09 5.09
N THR A 148 26.79 -4.27 4.49
CA THR A 148 26.22 -5.47 5.10
C THR A 148 27.15 -5.92 6.24
N PRO A 149 26.62 -6.31 7.41
CA PRO A 149 27.44 -6.80 8.53
C PRO A 149 28.14 -8.14 8.24
N PHE A 150 27.87 -8.75 7.08
CA PHE A 150 28.40 -10.05 6.68
C PHE A 150 29.41 -10.01 5.52
N GLY A 151 29.85 -8.82 5.05
CA GLY A 151 30.93 -8.72 4.05
C GLY A 151 30.60 -9.28 2.66
N ILE A 152 29.39 -9.83 2.45
CA ILE A 152 28.89 -10.20 1.14
C ILE A 152 28.19 -8.96 0.58
N ILE A 153 28.85 -8.33 -0.39
CA ILE A 153 28.27 -7.26 -1.18
C ILE A 153 27.26 -7.91 -2.12
N PHE A 154 26.01 -8.05 -1.68
CA PHE A 154 24.89 -8.21 -2.61
C PHE A 154 24.60 -6.84 -3.21
N THR A 155 25.45 -6.41 -4.14
CA THR A 155 25.02 -5.49 -5.18
C THR A 155 24.22 -6.35 -6.16
N PRO A 156 22.87 -6.26 -6.19
CA PRO A 156 22.21 -6.57 -7.43
C PRO A 156 22.88 -5.72 -8.51
N ALA A 157 23.27 -6.34 -9.63
CA ALA A 157 23.86 -5.62 -10.75
C ALA A 157 22.80 -4.67 -11.32
N CYS A 158 22.76 -3.47 -10.75
CA CYS A 158 22.52 -2.24 -11.47
C CYS A 158 23.73 -2.02 -12.39
#